data_AF-A0A0X3XAD0-F1
#
_entry.id   AF-A0A0X3XAD0-F1
#
_cell.length_a   1.000
_cell.length_b   1.000
_cell.length_c   1.000
_cell.angle_alpha   90.00
_cell.angle_beta   90.00
_cell.angle_gamma   90.00
#
_symmetry.space_group_name_H-M   'P 1'
#
loop_
_entity.id
_entity.type
_entity.pdbx_description
1 polymer ?
#
loop_
_entity_poly.entity_id
_entity_poly.type
_entity_poly.pdbx_seq_one_letter_code
_entity_poly.pdbx_strand_id
1 'polypeptide(L)'
;MNDALTKAQAAAEAANAKLAALRAEEDARQAEIAAQRLEEQKVNAARFLADLASLEAQVKGSVPSNSEKAAALSAGTLPALVAEYLAGRDALSMLRDHARQCARLLERDERTIAEVRWIDPAEEIKRWQEDAITLLRSEKANALAADILADYEGE
;
A
#
# COMPACT_ATOMS: atom_id res chain seq x y z
N MET A 1 -8.97 -49.69 -55.61
CA MET A 1 -9.71 -48.79 -54.70
C MET A 1 -9.05 -48.64 -53.31
N ASN A 2 -8.13 -49.54 -52.89
CA ASN A 2 -7.43 -49.45 -51.60
C ASN A 2 -6.29 -48.42 -51.54
N ASP A 3 -5.57 -48.15 -52.63
CA ASP A 3 -4.39 -47.25 -52.62
C ASP A 3 -4.70 -45.77 -52.33
N ALA A 4 -5.89 -45.30 -52.68
CA ALA A 4 -6.29 -43.92 -52.40
C ALA A 4 -6.60 -43.72 -50.91
N LEU A 5 -7.17 -44.75 -50.28
CA LEU A 5 -7.56 -44.74 -48.87
C LEU A 5 -6.33 -44.84 -47.95
N THR A 6 -5.36 -45.68 -48.30
CA THR A 6 -4.09 -45.79 -47.57
C THR A 6 -3.23 -44.53 -47.70
N LYS A 7 -3.20 -43.89 -48.87
CA LYS A 7 -2.53 -42.59 -49.06
C LYS A 7 -3.19 -41.48 -48.25
N ALA A 8 -4.52 -41.44 -48.19
CA ALA A 8 -5.26 -40.47 -47.38
C ALA A 8 -4.99 -40.65 -45.88
N GLN A 9 -4.91 -41.90 -45.40
CA GLN A 9 -4.58 -42.23 -44.01
C GLN A 9 -3.15 -41.81 -43.66
N ALA A 10 -2.15 -42.14 -44.48
CA ALA A 10 -0.76 -41.72 -44.25
C ALA A 10 -0.59 -40.19 -44.26
N ALA A 11 -1.34 -39.49 -45.14
CA ALA A 11 -1.34 -38.03 -45.16
C ALA A 11 -1.98 -37.43 -43.89
N ALA A 12 -3.05 -38.03 -43.37
CA ALA A 12 -3.69 -37.62 -42.12
C ALA A 12 -2.78 -37.85 -40.91
N GLU A 13 -2.07 -38.97 -40.85
CA GLU A 13 -1.08 -39.27 -39.80
C GLU A 13 0.10 -38.30 -39.85
N ALA A 14 0.64 -38.00 -41.04
CA ALA A 14 1.70 -37.01 -41.20
C ALA A 14 1.24 -35.59 -40.82
N ALA A 15 0.00 -35.22 -41.14
CA ALA A 15 -0.58 -33.94 -40.74
C ALA A 15 -0.75 -33.85 -39.22
N ASN A 16 -1.22 -34.93 -38.57
CA ASN A 16 -1.36 -35.00 -37.11
C ASN A 16 0.01 -34.95 -36.41
N ALA A 17 1.02 -35.64 -36.94
CA ALA A 17 2.38 -35.58 -36.41
C ALA A 17 2.97 -34.16 -36.51
N LYS A 18 2.76 -33.49 -37.65
CA LYS A 18 3.20 -32.09 -37.84
C LYS A 18 2.47 -31.14 -36.89
N LEU A 19 1.17 -31.35 -36.66
CA LEU A 19 0.38 -30.56 -35.73
C LEU A 19 0.79 -30.78 -34.27
N ALA A 20 1.14 -32.01 -33.89
CA ALA A 20 1.70 -32.31 -32.57
C ALA A 20 3.07 -31.64 -32.37
N ALA A 21 3.95 -31.65 -33.40
CA ALA A 21 5.24 -30.98 -33.35
C ALA A 21 5.09 -29.45 -33.21
N LEU A 22 4.19 -28.83 -33.98
CA LEU A 22 3.91 -27.39 -33.87
C LEU A 22 3.34 -27.00 -32.49
N ARG A 23 2.50 -27.85 -31.89
CA ARG A 23 2.00 -27.63 -30.52
C ARG A 23 3.13 -27.71 -29.50
N ALA A 24 3.99 -28.72 -29.58
CA ALA A 24 5.12 -28.84 -28.67
C ALA A 24 6.11 -27.67 -28.78
N GLU A 25 6.34 -27.16 -30.00
CA GLU A 25 7.16 -25.97 -30.25
C GLU A 25 6.53 -24.71 -29.64
N GLU A 26 5.22 -24.52 -29.82
CA GLU A 26 4.50 -23.40 -29.22
C GLU A 26 4.47 -23.50 -27.68
N ASP A 27 4.23 -24.68 -27.12
CA ASP A 27 4.26 -24.92 -25.66
C ASP A 27 5.64 -24.60 -25.08
N ALA A 28 6.72 -25.02 -25.76
CA ALA A 28 8.09 -24.70 -25.36
C ALA A 28 8.36 -23.18 -25.41
N ARG A 29 7.89 -22.50 -26.46
CA ARG A 29 8.01 -21.03 -26.58
C ARG A 29 7.23 -20.30 -25.48
N GLN A 30 6.01 -20.74 -25.18
CA GLN A 30 5.21 -20.15 -24.10
C GLN A 30 5.86 -20.38 -22.73
N ALA A 31 6.47 -21.55 -22.51
CA ALA A 31 7.23 -21.83 -21.30
C ALA A 31 8.45 -20.90 -21.15
N GLU A 32 9.18 -20.63 -22.25
CA GLU A 32 10.31 -19.70 -22.24
C GLU A 32 9.87 -18.27 -21.94
N ILE A 33 8.79 -17.79 -22.57
CA ILE A 33 8.23 -16.45 -22.30
C ILE A 33 7.76 -16.35 -20.83
N ALA A 34 7.11 -17.39 -20.31
CA ALA A 34 6.67 -17.43 -18.92
C ALA A 34 7.86 -17.38 -17.95
N ALA A 35 8.94 -18.09 -18.24
CA ALA A 35 10.17 -18.07 -17.45
C ALA A 35 10.83 -16.68 -17.45
N GLN A 36 10.93 -16.03 -18.60
CA GLN A 36 11.47 -14.67 -18.71
C GLN A 36 10.64 -13.67 -17.91
N ARG A 37 9.30 -13.72 -18.05
CA ARG A 37 8.40 -12.85 -17.27
C ARG A 37 8.53 -13.07 -15.78
N LEU A 38 8.67 -14.32 -15.34
CA LEU A 38 8.86 -14.62 -13.92
C LEU A 38 10.17 -14.03 -13.40
N GLU A 39 11.25 -14.14 -14.18
CA GLU A 39 12.54 -13.56 -13.80
C GLU A 39 12.49 -12.03 -13.71
N GLU A 40 11.86 -11.37 -14.69
CA GLU A 40 11.61 -9.92 -14.65
C GLU A 40 10.79 -9.51 -13.42
N GLN A 41 9.74 -10.27 -13.09
CA GLN A 41 8.94 -10.03 -11.89
C GLN A 41 9.78 -10.16 -10.61
N LYS A 42 10.67 -11.16 -10.53
CA LYS A 42 11.59 -11.32 -9.39
C LYS A 42 12.57 -10.17 -9.26
N VAL A 43 13.15 -9.70 -10.37
CA VAL A 43 14.05 -8.53 -10.39
C VAL A 43 13.31 -7.28 -9.90
N ASN A 44 12.09 -7.04 -10.40
CA ASN A 44 11.28 -5.89 -9.98
C ASN A 44 10.86 -5.98 -8.51
N ALA A 45 10.47 -7.17 -8.04
CA ALA A 45 10.14 -7.41 -6.64
C ALA A 45 11.34 -7.14 -5.72
N ALA A 46 12.54 -7.54 -6.13
CA ALA A 46 13.76 -7.28 -5.36
C ALA A 46 14.08 -5.79 -5.27
N ARG A 47 13.89 -5.04 -6.36
CA ARG A 47 14.03 -3.57 -6.38
C ARG A 47 12.99 -2.89 -5.50
N PHE A 48 11.71 -3.27 -5.64
CA PHE A 48 10.64 -2.72 -4.82
C PHE A 48 10.90 -2.90 -3.32
N LEU A 49 11.33 -4.08 -2.89
CA LEU A 49 11.67 -4.34 -1.49
C LEU A 49 12.88 -3.52 -1.00
N ALA A 50 13.85 -3.23 -1.87
CA ALA A 50 14.98 -2.38 -1.53
C ALA A 50 14.55 -0.91 -1.36
N ASP A 51 13.62 -0.45 -2.19
CA ASP A 51 13.11 0.93 -2.18
C ASP A 51 12.00 1.16 -1.13
N LEU A 52 11.47 0.08 -0.52
CA LEU A 52 10.33 0.11 0.38
C LEU A 52 10.46 1.17 1.48
N ALA A 53 11.61 1.28 2.13
CA ALA A 53 11.81 2.25 3.20
C ALA A 53 11.67 3.70 2.73
N SER A 54 12.15 4.00 1.51
CA SER A 54 11.99 5.33 0.89
C SER A 54 10.54 5.59 0.50
N LEU A 55 9.85 4.58 -0.05
CA LEU A 55 8.44 4.69 -0.42
C LEU A 55 7.55 4.90 0.83
N GLU A 56 7.80 4.17 1.92
CA GLU A 56 7.10 4.36 3.19
C GLU A 56 7.31 5.78 3.75
N ALA A 57 8.53 6.32 3.66
CA ALA A 57 8.83 7.67 4.13
C ALA A 57 8.07 8.75 3.34
N GLN A 58 7.80 8.53 2.04
CA GLN A 58 7.05 9.47 1.21
C GLN A 58 5.55 9.50 1.56
N VAL A 59 4.95 8.36 1.95
CA VAL A 59 3.51 8.27 2.19
C VAL A 59 3.10 8.42 3.66
N LYS A 60 3.99 8.09 4.61
CA LYS A 60 3.65 8.03 6.04
C LYS A 60 3.17 9.37 6.61
N GLY A 61 3.61 10.48 6.01
CA GLY A 61 3.30 11.83 6.48
C GLY A 61 3.77 12.08 7.91
N SER A 62 3.40 13.24 8.46
CA SER A 62 3.59 13.58 9.88
C SER A 62 2.28 13.41 10.63
N VAL A 63 2.35 12.84 11.85
CA VAL A 63 1.23 12.90 12.78
C VAL A 63 1.09 14.36 13.25
N PRO A 64 -0.07 15.00 13.09
CA PRO A 64 -0.23 16.38 13.52
C PRO A 64 -0.09 16.48 15.04
N SER A 65 0.60 17.53 15.48
CA SER A 65 0.76 17.94 16.86
C SER A 65 -0.58 18.38 17.48
N ASN A 66 -0.66 18.41 18.81
CA ASN A 66 -1.87 18.86 19.50
C ASN A 66 -2.25 20.32 19.16
N SER A 67 -1.26 21.19 18.89
CA SER A 67 -1.50 22.56 18.44
C SER A 67 -2.11 22.61 17.04
N GLU A 68 -1.63 21.79 16.10
CA GLU A 68 -2.22 21.67 14.76
C GLU A 68 -3.65 21.12 14.83
N LYS A 69 -3.90 20.11 15.68
CA LYS A 69 -5.26 19.59 15.94
C LYS A 69 -6.17 20.67 16.54
N ALA A 70 -5.68 21.45 17.51
CA ALA A 70 -6.43 22.55 18.11
C ALA A 70 -6.75 23.66 17.11
N ALA A 71 -5.78 24.05 16.27
CA ALA A 71 -5.99 25.01 15.20
C ALA A 71 -7.03 24.50 14.19
N ALA A 72 -6.95 23.24 13.77
CA ALA A 72 -7.91 22.63 12.85
C ALA A 72 -9.31 22.50 13.47
N LEU A 73 -9.41 22.20 14.76
CA LEU A 73 -10.70 22.16 15.46
C LEU A 73 -11.33 23.57 15.49
N SER A 74 -10.56 24.58 15.87
CA SER A 74 -11.02 25.98 15.91
C SER A 74 -11.41 26.49 14.51
N ALA A 75 -10.74 26.02 13.46
CA ALA A 75 -11.04 26.36 12.07
C ALA A 75 -12.16 25.50 11.44
N GLY A 76 -12.67 24.47 12.13
CA GLY A 76 -13.66 23.55 11.59
C GLY A 76 -13.13 22.56 10.53
N THR A 77 -11.81 22.43 10.40
CA THR A 77 -11.12 21.60 9.40
C THR A 77 -10.56 20.30 9.97
N LEU A 78 -10.81 19.99 11.26
CA LEU A 78 -10.33 18.76 11.90
C LEU A 78 -10.70 17.47 11.13
N PRO A 79 -11.93 17.29 10.59
CA PRO A 79 -12.25 16.08 9.82
C PRO A 79 -11.39 15.91 8.57
N ALA A 80 -11.01 17.00 7.90
CA ALA A 80 -10.14 16.95 6.72
C ALA A 80 -8.72 16.52 7.10
N LEU A 81 -8.19 17.06 8.21
CA LEU A 81 -6.87 16.68 8.73
C LEU A 81 -6.83 15.18 9.12
N VAL A 82 -7.89 14.66 9.71
CA VAL A 82 -8.01 13.22 10.02
C VAL A 82 -8.06 12.40 8.73
N ALA A 83 -8.84 12.83 7.74
CA ALA A 83 -8.95 12.13 6.46
C ALA A 83 -7.60 12.04 5.74
N GLU A 84 -6.81 13.11 5.70
CA GLU A 84 -5.46 13.13 5.13
C GLU A 84 -4.53 12.15 5.84
N TYR A 85 -4.55 12.14 7.19
CA TYR A 85 -3.75 11.21 7.98
C TYR A 85 -4.13 9.75 7.73
N LEU A 86 -5.43 9.45 7.68
CA LEU A 86 -5.92 8.09 7.40
C LEU A 86 -5.58 7.65 5.97
N ALA A 87 -5.68 8.55 4.98
CA ALA A 87 -5.27 8.27 3.61
C ALA A 87 -3.78 7.89 3.50
N GLY A 88 -2.90 8.56 4.24
CA GLY A 88 -1.48 8.20 4.34
C GLY A 88 -1.27 6.80 4.93
N ARG A 89 -2.07 6.41 5.93
CA ARG A 89 -2.04 5.07 6.50
C ARG A 89 -2.54 4.00 5.53
N ASP A 90 -3.59 4.29 4.77
CA ASP A 90 -4.10 3.37 3.76
C ASP A 90 -3.07 3.13 2.65
N ALA A 91 -2.40 4.20 2.19
CA ALA A 91 -1.29 4.10 1.25
C ALA A 91 -0.14 3.25 1.82
N LEU A 92 0.21 3.44 3.09
CA LEU A 92 1.21 2.62 3.78
C LEU A 92 0.79 1.14 3.85
N SER A 93 -0.49 0.88 4.11
CA SER A 93 -1.04 -0.49 4.14
C SER A 93 -0.91 -1.15 2.77
N MET A 94 -1.30 -0.45 1.70
CA MET A 94 -1.19 -0.96 0.33
C MET A 94 0.27 -1.25 -0.06
N LEU A 95 1.21 -0.37 0.30
CA LEU A 95 2.64 -0.59 0.06
C LEU A 95 3.15 -1.85 0.76
N ARG A 96 2.74 -2.05 2.02
CA ARG A 96 3.16 -3.22 2.81
C ARG A 96 2.51 -4.51 2.33
N ASP A 97 1.27 -4.47 1.88
CA ASP A 97 0.62 -5.62 1.27
C ASP A 97 1.30 -6.02 -0.05
N HIS A 98 1.69 -5.03 -0.86
CA HIS A 98 2.49 -5.30 -2.06
C HIS A 98 3.88 -5.86 -1.70
N ALA A 99 4.53 -5.32 -0.66
CA ALA A 99 5.81 -5.83 -0.17
C ALA A 99 5.72 -7.31 0.25
N ARG A 100 4.63 -7.72 0.91
CA ARG A 100 4.41 -9.14 1.24
C ARG A 100 4.28 -10.01 0.01
N GLN A 101 3.56 -9.54 -1.01
CA GLN A 101 3.46 -10.26 -2.29
C GLN A 101 4.84 -10.41 -2.96
N CYS A 102 5.66 -9.35 -2.97
CA CYS A 102 7.03 -9.40 -3.47
C CYS A 102 7.91 -10.36 -2.65
N ALA A 103 7.77 -10.37 -1.33
CA ALA A 103 8.49 -11.29 -0.45
C ALA A 103 8.11 -12.76 -0.75
N ARG A 104 6.82 -13.06 -0.95
CA ARG A 104 6.35 -14.40 -1.34
C ARG A 104 6.91 -14.84 -2.68
N LEU A 105 6.91 -13.95 -3.68
CA LEU A 105 7.47 -14.24 -5.01
C LEU A 105 8.96 -14.60 -4.95
N LEU A 106 9.68 -14.02 -3.99
CA LEU A 106 11.11 -14.24 -3.76
C LEU A 106 11.40 -15.30 -2.70
N GLU A 107 10.38 -15.99 -2.18
CA GLU A 107 10.50 -17.00 -1.12
C GLU A 107 11.20 -16.45 0.15
N ARG A 108 10.96 -15.18 0.48
CA ARG A 108 11.49 -14.49 1.66
C ARG A 108 10.47 -14.46 2.80
N ASP A 109 10.95 -14.30 4.04
CA ASP A 109 10.08 -14.18 5.22
C ASP A 109 9.34 -12.84 5.25
N GLU A 110 8.02 -12.89 5.06
CA GLU A 110 7.13 -11.74 5.08
C GLU A 110 6.82 -11.21 6.48
N ARG A 111 7.13 -11.97 7.56
CA ARG A 111 6.84 -11.57 8.95
C ARG A 111 7.64 -10.35 9.39
N THR A 112 8.71 -10.03 8.66
CA THR A 112 9.49 -8.82 8.86
C THR A 112 8.74 -7.53 8.45
N ILE A 113 7.66 -7.65 7.67
CA ILE A 113 6.85 -6.54 7.17
C ILE A 113 5.68 -6.28 8.13
N ALA A 114 5.84 -5.27 8.98
CA ALA A 114 4.88 -4.92 10.03
C ALA A 114 3.49 -4.56 9.48
N GLU A 115 2.43 -5.09 10.10
CA GLU A 115 1.05 -4.73 9.77
C GLU A 115 0.73 -3.27 10.11
N VAL A 116 -0.05 -2.64 9.22
CA VAL A 116 -0.68 -1.35 9.52
C VAL A 116 -2.00 -1.64 10.22
N ARG A 117 -2.08 -1.30 11.50
CA ARG A 117 -3.32 -1.48 12.27
C ARG A 117 -4.42 -0.59 11.68
N TRP A 118 -5.59 -1.18 11.45
CA TRP A 118 -6.79 -0.44 11.09
C TRP A 118 -7.23 0.49 12.22
N ILE A 119 -7.69 1.67 11.86
CA ILE A 119 -8.22 2.69 12.78
C ILE A 119 -9.61 3.07 12.30
N ASP A 120 -10.58 3.07 13.21
CA ASP A 120 -11.91 3.58 12.93
C ASP A 120 -11.86 5.11 12.76
N PRO A 121 -12.28 5.67 11.60
CA PRO A 121 -12.28 7.10 11.39
C PRO A 121 -13.07 7.89 12.43
N ALA A 122 -14.20 7.36 12.91
CA ALA A 122 -15.04 8.05 13.88
C ALA A 122 -14.35 8.14 15.26
N GLU A 123 -13.71 7.05 15.69
CA GLU A 123 -12.93 7.03 16.93
C GLU A 123 -11.69 7.92 16.85
N GLU A 124 -11.02 7.98 15.69
CA GLU A 124 -9.83 8.82 15.53
C GLU A 124 -10.20 10.32 15.54
N ILE A 125 -11.31 10.69 14.89
CA ILE A 125 -11.86 12.05 14.98
C ILE A 125 -12.15 12.41 16.44
N LYS A 126 -12.85 11.54 17.16
CA LYS A 126 -13.21 11.78 18.57
C LYS A 126 -11.95 11.95 19.43
N ARG A 127 -10.97 11.08 19.27
CA ARG A 127 -9.69 11.16 19.99
C ARG A 127 -8.97 12.49 19.71
N TRP A 128 -8.90 12.91 18.46
CA TRP A 128 -8.24 14.17 18.10
C TRP A 128 -9.01 15.40 18.58
N GLN A 129 -10.35 15.32 18.63
CA GLN A 129 -11.18 16.35 19.26
C GLN A 129 -10.87 16.47 20.75
N GLU A 130 -10.73 15.35 21.48
CA GLU A 130 -10.39 15.35 22.90
C GLU A 130 -9.00 15.96 23.16
N ASP A 131 -8.00 15.59 22.35
CA ASP A 131 -6.65 16.18 22.39
C ASP A 131 -6.70 17.71 22.19
N ALA A 132 -7.41 18.15 21.14
CA ALA A 132 -7.56 19.56 20.78
C ALA A 132 -8.28 20.36 21.88
N ILE A 133 -9.40 19.85 22.40
CA ILE A 133 -10.18 20.50 23.46
C ILE A 133 -9.35 20.64 24.73
N THR A 134 -8.56 19.63 25.08
CA THR A 134 -7.70 19.65 26.26
C THR A 134 -6.69 20.80 26.16
N LEU A 135 -6.04 20.95 25.00
CA LEU A 135 -5.10 22.04 24.76
C LEU A 135 -5.79 23.41 24.83
N LEU A 136 -6.88 23.60 24.09
CA LEU A 136 -7.62 24.88 24.06
C LEU A 136 -8.12 25.31 25.45
N ARG A 137 -8.55 24.35 26.28
CA ARG A 137 -8.96 24.63 27.67
C ARG A 137 -7.77 25.09 28.51
N SER A 138 -6.61 24.46 28.36
CA SER A 138 -5.40 24.84 29.08
C SER A 138 -4.90 26.23 28.68
N GLU A 139 -4.91 26.54 27.37
CA GLU A 139 -4.53 27.87 26.86
C GLU A 139 -5.47 28.96 27.36
N LYS A 140 -6.78 28.70 27.35
CA LYS A 140 -7.77 29.63 27.90
C LYS A 140 -7.60 29.86 29.40
N ALA A 141 -7.32 28.80 30.17
CA ALA A 141 -7.09 28.91 31.60
C ALA A 141 -5.82 29.72 31.90
N ASN A 142 -4.73 29.48 31.16
CA ASN A 142 -3.48 30.23 31.30
C ASN A 142 -3.65 31.70 30.91
N ALA A 143 -4.37 32.00 29.83
CA ALA A 143 -4.67 33.37 29.42
C ALA A 143 -5.49 34.11 30.49
N LEU A 144 -6.52 33.47 31.04
CA LEU A 144 -7.32 34.04 32.13
C LEU A 144 -6.50 34.25 33.40
N ALA A 145 -5.63 33.31 33.76
CA ALA A 145 -4.76 33.44 34.92
C ALA A 145 -3.77 34.60 34.75
N ALA A 146 -3.19 34.77 33.57
CA ALA A 146 -2.27 35.87 33.26
C ALA A 146 -2.97 37.24 33.29
N ASP A 147 -4.20 37.32 32.76
CA ASP A 147 -5.03 38.54 32.79
C ASP A 147 -5.34 38.95 34.24
N ILE A 148 -5.79 37.99 35.07
CA ILE A 148 -6.03 38.23 36.50
C ILE A 148 -4.74 38.62 37.22
N LEU A 149 -3.61 37.96 36.95
CA LEU A 149 -2.34 38.29 37.61
C LEU A 149 -1.86 39.71 37.25
N ALA A 150 -2.04 40.13 36.00
CA ALA A 150 -1.68 41.46 35.53
C ALA A 150 -2.50 42.56 36.25
N ASP A 151 -3.76 42.29 36.58
CA ASP A 151 -4.60 43.20 37.39
C ASP A 151 -4.05 43.39 38.81
N TYR A 152 -3.33 42.41 39.37
CA TYR A 152 -2.73 42.48 40.71
C TYR A 152 -1.26 42.93 40.72
N GLU A 153 -0.52 42.77 39.62
CA GLU A 153 0.89 43.19 39.49
C GLU A 153 1.03 44.63 38.95
N GLY A 154 -0.07 45.24 38.49
CA GLY A 154 -0.14 46.61 37.97
C GLY A 154 -0.48 47.72 38.99
N GLU A 155 -0.65 47.38 40.28
CA GLU A 155 -0.73 48.32 41.42
C GLU A 155 0.60 48.41 42.17
#